data_AF-Q1GY22-F1
#
_entry.id   AF-Q1GY22-F1
#
_cell.length_a   1.000
_cell.length_b   1.000
_cell.length_c   1.000
_cell.angle_alpha   90.00
_cell.angle_beta   90.00
_cell.angle_gamma   90.00
#
_symmetry.space_group_name_H-M   'P 1'
#
loop_
_entity.id
_entity.type
_entity.pdbx_description
1 polymer ?
#
loop_
_entity_poly.entity_id
_entity_poly.type
_entity_poly.pdbx_seq_one_letter_code
_entity_poly.pdbx_strand_id
1 'polypeptide(L)'
;MLHACRKCRLPCKIHMAHGSMKEDRMQQSLLRAVELALDGDWDGAHRIAQDANEEVAHWIHAVLHKIEGDEWNSRYWYRRTSHAYEEYADPQEELRAIAAVLTGGN
;
A
#
# COMPACT_ATOMS: atom_id res chain seq x y z
N MET A 1 44.43 12.74 -37.51
CA MET A 1 44.30 12.98 -36.05
C MET A 1 42.85 13.36 -35.76
N LEU A 2 42.20 12.56 -34.90
CA LEU A 2 41.07 12.88 -34.01
C LEU A 2 39.88 13.67 -34.57
N HIS A 3 38.71 13.03 -34.63
CA HIS A 3 37.46 13.41 -33.92
C HIS A 3 36.38 12.36 -34.27
N ALA A 4 36.01 11.49 -33.32
CA ALA A 4 34.78 11.55 -32.49
C ALA A 4 33.48 11.39 -33.31
N CYS A 5 32.43 10.67 -32.90
CA CYS A 5 32.10 9.72 -31.85
C CYS A 5 30.71 9.21 -32.27
N ARG A 6 30.41 7.92 -32.06
CA ARG A 6 29.15 7.27 -32.42
C ARG A 6 27.96 8.00 -31.78
N LYS A 7 27.25 8.83 -32.56
CA LYS A 7 25.90 9.29 -32.18
C LYS A 7 24.93 8.12 -32.38
N CYS A 8 24.97 7.16 -31.45
CA CYS A 8 23.87 6.25 -31.20
C CYS A 8 22.63 7.10 -30.90
N ARG A 9 21.73 7.19 -31.87
CA ARG A 9 20.35 7.63 -31.65
C ARG A 9 19.62 6.48 -30.96
N LEU A 10 19.54 6.54 -29.64
CA LEU A 10 18.55 5.78 -28.90
C LEU A 10 17.80 6.77 -28.00
N PRO A 11 16.46 6.82 -28.07
CA PRO A 11 15.69 7.42 -26.99
C PRO A 11 15.82 6.47 -25.79
N CYS A 12 16.65 6.86 -24.82
CA CYS A 12 16.68 6.20 -23.53
C CYS A 12 15.32 6.39 -22.87
N LYS A 13 14.63 5.27 -22.72
CA LYS A 13 13.33 5.17 -22.07
C LYS A 13 13.45 5.57 -20.60
N ILE A 14 12.40 6.24 -20.13
CA ILE A 14 11.94 6.34 -18.74
C ILE A 14 12.87 7.16 -17.84
N HIS A 15 12.47 8.41 -17.61
CA HIS A 15 12.76 9.07 -16.34
C HIS A 15 12.20 8.18 -15.23
N MET A 16 13.06 7.37 -14.61
CA MET A 16 12.68 6.65 -13.40
C MET A 16 12.62 7.69 -12.29
N ALA A 17 11.40 7.94 -11.81
CA ALA A 17 11.18 8.67 -10.57
C ALA A 17 11.98 7.96 -9.47
N HIS A 18 12.85 8.70 -8.79
CA HIS A 18 13.61 8.18 -7.66
C HIS A 18 12.68 8.05 -6.46
N GLY A 19 11.85 7.01 -6.44
CA GLY A 19 11.26 6.50 -5.20
C GLY A 19 12.40 6.04 -4.28
N SER A 20 12.37 6.45 -3.03
CA SER A 20 13.39 6.07 -2.06
C SER A 20 13.32 4.56 -1.83
N MET A 21 14.44 3.83 -1.83
CA MET A 21 14.50 2.39 -1.52
C MET A 21 13.75 1.98 -0.22
N LYS A 22 13.51 2.94 0.69
CA LYS A 22 12.71 2.74 1.91
C LYS A 22 11.20 2.75 1.64
N GLU A 23 10.71 3.60 0.74
CA GLU A 23 9.31 3.66 0.33
C GLU A 23 8.90 2.37 -0.37
N ASP A 24 9.74 1.86 -1.29
CA ASP A 24 9.48 0.58 -1.98
C ASP A 24 9.39 -0.60 -0.99
N ARG A 25 10.27 -0.65 0.01
CA ARG A 25 10.24 -1.69 1.05
C ARG A 25 9.01 -1.58 1.94
N MET A 26 8.58 -0.36 2.24
CA MET A 26 7.37 -0.11 3.02
C MET A 26 6.14 -0.56 2.24
N GLN A 27 6.01 -0.15 0.97
CA GLN A 27 4.92 -0.58 0.10
C GLN A 27 4.85 -2.10 -0.03
N GLN A 28 5.99 -2.78 -0.21
CA GLN A 28 6.04 -4.25 -0.22
C GLN A 28 5.57 -4.86 1.11
N SER A 29 5.93 -4.24 2.24
CA SER A 29 5.49 -4.69 3.57
C SER A 29 3.98 -4.50 3.71
N LEU A 30 3.43 -3.35 3.34
CA LEU A 30 1.99 -3.09 3.40
C LEU A 30 1.21 -4.01 2.46
N LEU A 31 1.75 -4.30 1.27
CA LEU A 31 1.14 -5.26 0.35
C LEU A 31 1.09 -6.65 1.01
N ARG A 32 2.17 -7.06 1.68
CA ARG A 32 2.19 -8.31 2.43
C ARG A 32 1.17 -8.31 3.57
N ALA A 33 0.96 -7.18 4.25
CA ALA A 33 -0.07 -7.07 5.28
C ALA A 33 -1.48 -7.32 4.71
N VAL A 34 -1.77 -6.76 3.52
CA VAL A 34 -3.04 -6.99 2.83
C VAL A 34 -3.21 -8.45 2.41
N GLU A 35 -2.17 -9.09 1.88
CA GLU A 35 -2.21 -10.53 1.53
C GLU A 35 -2.53 -11.40 2.75
N LEU A 36 -1.86 -11.15 3.89
CA LEU A 36 -2.13 -11.86 5.13
C LEU A 36 -3.57 -11.65 5.61
N ALA A 37 -4.08 -10.43 5.51
CA ALA A 37 -5.46 -10.11 5.88
C ALA A 37 -6.48 -10.87 5.02
N LEU A 38 -6.23 -10.98 3.71
CA LEU A 38 -7.06 -11.74 2.76
C LEU A 38 -7.00 -13.25 3.02
N ASP A 39 -5.83 -13.77 3.40
CA ASP A 39 -5.63 -15.18 3.77
C ASP A 39 -6.18 -15.54 5.17
N GLY A 40 -6.60 -14.53 5.95
CA GLY A 40 -7.15 -14.71 7.29
C GLY A 40 -6.13 -14.63 8.43
N ASP A 41 -4.86 -14.32 8.15
CA ASP A 41 -3.82 -14.05 9.17
C ASP A 41 -3.86 -12.57 9.59
N TRP A 42 -4.90 -12.21 10.34
CA TRP A 42 -5.13 -10.84 10.80
C TRP A 42 -4.06 -10.35 11.78
N ASP A 43 -3.54 -11.24 12.63
CA ASP A 43 -2.44 -10.93 13.56
C ASP A 43 -1.14 -10.60 12.82
N GLY A 44 -0.83 -11.35 11.76
CA GLY A 44 0.28 -11.06 10.86
C GLY A 44 0.13 -9.69 10.19
N ALA A 45 -1.07 -9.39 9.69
CA ALA A 45 -1.36 -8.11 9.06
C ALA A 45 -1.24 -6.94 10.05
N HIS A 46 -1.77 -7.08 11.27
CA HIS A 46 -1.67 -6.06 12.32
C HIS A 46 -0.23 -5.71 12.66
N ARG A 47 0.64 -6.73 12.80
CA ARG A 47 2.07 -6.53 13.12
C ARG A 47 2.82 -5.77 12.04
N ILE A 48 2.45 -5.93 10.78
CA ILE A 48 3.11 -5.18 9.70
C ILE A 48 2.57 -3.76 9.61
N ALA A 49 1.23 -3.61 9.68
CA ALA A 49 0.59 -2.30 9.58
C ALA A 49 0.95 -1.37 10.75
N GLN A 50 1.17 -1.89 11.97
CA GLN A 50 1.55 -1.06 13.12
C GLN A 50 2.96 -0.46 13.01
N ASP A 51 3.87 -1.10 12.27
CA ASP A 51 5.24 -0.64 12.11
C ASP A 51 5.34 0.50 11.08
N ALA A 52 4.26 0.73 10.33
CA ALA A 52 4.13 1.77 9.33
C ALA A 52 3.25 2.92 9.82
N ASN A 53 3.73 4.16 9.69
CA ASN A 53 2.95 5.35 10.04
C ASN A 53 2.47 6.09 8.78
N GLU A 54 1.87 5.35 7.87
CA GLU A 54 1.34 5.83 6.58
C GLU A 54 -0.18 5.72 6.57
N GLU A 55 -0.84 6.59 5.80
CA GLU A 55 -2.31 6.58 5.66
C GLU A 55 -2.84 5.20 5.22
N VAL A 56 -2.13 4.54 4.30
CA VAL A 56 -2.47 3.19 3.84
C VAL A 56 -2.38 2.16 4.95
N ALA A 57 -1.42 2.29 5.87
CA ALA A 57 -1.29 1.40 7.01
C ALA A 57 -2.46 1.56 7.99
N HIS A 58 -2.86 2.81 8.25
CA HIS A 58 -4.05 3.10 9.07
C HIS A 58 -5.33 2.57 8.40
N TRP A 59 -5.41 2.61 7.07
CA TRP A 59 -6.54 2.04 6.33
C TRP A 59 -6.59 0.51 6.48
N ILE A 60 -5.45 -0.18 6.36
CA ILE A 60 -5.36 -1.64 6.61
C ILE A 60 -5.83 -1.96 8.03
N HIS A 61 -5.37 -1.24 9.05
CA HIS A 61 -5.83 -1.41 10.45
C HIS A 61 -7.33 -1.19 10.61
N ALA A 62 -7.89 -0.19 9.94
CA ALA A 62 -9.32 0.08 9.98
C ALA A 62 -10.14 -1.11 9.44
N VAL A 63 -9.70 -1.68 8.32
CA VAL A 63 -10.36 -2.82 7.68
C VAL A 63 -10.20 -4.10 8.50
N LEU A 64 -9.04 -4.33 9.13
CA LEU A 64 -8.83 -5.49 10.00
C LEU A 64 -9.83 -5.49 11.17
N HIS A 65 -9.99 -4.37 11.88
CA HIS A 65 -10.98 -4.27 12.96
C HIS A 65 -12.42 -4.36 12.46
N LYS A 66 -12.69 -3.93 11.22
CA LYS A 66 -14.00 -4.12 10.58
C LYS A 66 -14.31 -5.60 10.35
N ILE A 67 -13.31 -6.40 9.95
CA ILE A 67 -13.43 -7.86 9.81
C ILE A 67 -13.63 -8.54 11.16
N GLU A 68 -12.93 -8.10 12.21
CA GLU A 68 -13.06 -8.61 13.57
C GLU A 68 -14.40 -8.26 14.24
N GLY A 69 -15.13 -7.28 13.69
CA GLY A 69 -16.38 -6.77 14.26
C GLY A 69 -16.17 -5.74 15.39
N ASP A 70 -14.96 -5.20 15.54
CA ASP A 70 -14.66 -4.09 16.46
C ASP A 70 -14.95 -2.75 15.76
N GLU A 71 -16.24 -2.43 15.65
CA GLU A 71 -16.70 -1.23 14.95
C GLU A 71 -16.12 0.06 15.55
N TRP A 72 -16.00 0.14 16.87
CA TRP A 72 -15.52 1.36 17.54
C TRP A 72 -14.06 1.65 17.19
N ASN A 73 -13.23 0.61 17.24
CA ASN A 73 -11.81 0.73 16.95
C ASN A 73 -11.57 0.89 15.43
N SER A 74 -12.34 0.18 14.61
CA SER A 74 -12.33 0.36 13.16
C SER A 74 -12.61 1.81 12.78
N ARG A 75 -13.69 2.42 13.32
CA ARG A 75 -14.01 3.84 13.10
C ARG A 75 -12.93 4.79 13.61
N TYR A 76 -12.22 4.44 14.68
CA TYR A 76 -11.10 5.23 15.19
C TYR A 76 -9.94 5.28 14.19
N TRP A 77 -9.64 4.17 13.51
CA TRP A 77 -8.62 4.13 12.47
C TRP A 77 -9.06 4.79 11.17
N TYR A 78 -10.32 4.60 10.73
CA TYR A 78 -10.85 5.30 9.55
C TYR A 78 -10.74 6.83 9.65
N ARG A 79 -10.89 7.41 10.84
CA ARG A 79 -10.72 8.85 11.08
C ARG A 79 -9.32 9.39 10.77
N ARG A 80 -8.31 8.52 10.64
CA ARG A 80 -6.94 8.88 10.25
C ARG A 80 -6.68 8.76 8.76
N THR A 81 -7.68 8.29 8.03
CA THR A 81 -7.62 8.07 6.59
C THR A 81 -8.60 9.00 5.90
N SER A 82 -8.48 9.10 4.59
CA SER A 82 -9.47 9.77 3.74
C SER A 82 -10.72 8.91 3.50
N HIS A 83 -10.79 7.68 4.04
CA HIS A 83 -11.87 6.72 3.82
C HIS A 83 -12.86 6.65 4.99
N ALA A 84 -14.09 6.23 4.68
CA ALA A 84 -15.16 6.04 5.67
C ALA A 84 -15.46 4.55 5.92
N TYR A 85 -15.88 4.23 7.15
CA TYR A 85 -16.24 2.87 7.55
C TYR A 85 -17.32 2.26 6.65
N GLU A 86 -18.30 3.06 6.24
CA GLU A 86 -19.43 2.68 5.39
C GLU A 86 -19.15 2.72 3.88
N GLU A 87 -17.95 3.12 3.46
CA GLU A 87 -17.63 3.29 2.03
C GLU A 87 -17.69 1.97 1.25
N TYR A 88 -17.25 0.88 1.90
CA TYR A 88 -17.30 -0.48 1.36
C TYR A 88 -18.19 -1.36 2.22
N ALA A 89 -19.07 -2.14 1.60
CA ALA A 89 -19.90 -3.12 2.31
C ALA A 89 -19.10 -4.40 2.65
N ASP A 90 -18.20 -4.81 1.76
CA ASP A 90 -17.34 -5.99 1.94
C ASP A 90 -15.89 -5.58 2.28
N PRO A 91 -15.39 -5.91 3.49
CA PRO A 91 -14.01 -5.66 3.87
C PRO A 91 -12.98 -6.33 2.96
N GLN A 92 -13.30 -7.48 2.34
CA GLN A 92 -12.36 -8.13 1.42
C GLN A 92 -12.20 -7.36 0.11
N GLU A 93 -13.29 -6.78 -0.40
CA GLU A 93 -13.23 -5.89 -1.56
C GLU A 93 -12.37 -4.66 -1.25
N GLU A 94 -12.55 -4.11 -0.06
CA GLU A 94 -11.76 -2.97 0.43
C GLU A 94 -10.25 -3.31 0.53
N LEU A 95 -9.89 -4.47 1.08
CA LEU A 95 -8.49 -4.95 1.08
C LEU A 95 -7.91 -5.06 -0.34
N ARG A 96 -8.69 -5.55 -1.31
CA ARG A 96 -8.24 -5.62 -2.72
C ARG A 96 -8.04 -4.22 -3.32
N ALA A 97 -8.87 -3.25 -2.96
CA ALA A 97 -8.69 -1.86 -3.37
C ALA A 97 -7.37 -1.29 -2.81
N ILE A 98 -7.05 -1.58 -1.55
CA ILE A 98 -5.77 -1.19 -0.94
C ILE A 98 -4.59 -1.81 -1.72
N ALA A 99 -4.64 -3.10 -2.03
CA ALA A 99 -3.60 -3.75 -2.85
C ALA A 99 -3.45 -3.10 -4.24
N ALA A 100 -4.56 -2.70 -4.86
CA ALA A 100 -4.52 -2.00 -6.14
C ALA A 100 -3.84 -0.62 -6.03
N VAL A 101 -4.09 0.13 -4.95
CA VAL A 101 -3.39 1.40 -4.68
C VAL A 101 -1.89 1.19 -4.52
N LEU A 102 -1.49 0.16 -3.77
CA LEU A 102 -0.07 -0.16 -3.53
C LEU A 102 0.67 -0.66 -4.78
N THR A 103 -0.04 -1.25 -5.74
CA THR A 103 0.55 -1.78 -6.98
C THR A 103 0.43 -0.83 -8.18
N GLY A 104 -0.54 0.09 -8.17
CA GLY A 104 -0.87 0.99 -9.27
C GLY A 104 -0.34 2.42 -9.14
N GLY A 105 0.32 2.77 -8.02
CA GLY A 105 0.98 4.06 -7.86
C GLY A 105 2.29 4.16 -8.64
N ASN A 106 2.22 4.29 -9.97
CA ASN A 106 3.36 4.49 -10.86
C ASN A 106 3.08 5.57 -11.92
#